data_AF-A0A9P4HXS7-F1
#
_entry.id   AF-A0A9P4HXS7-F1
#
_cell.length_a   1.000
_cell.length_b   1.000
_cell.length_c   1.000
_cell.angle_alpha   90.00
_cell.angle_beta   90.00
_cell.angle_gamma   90.00
#
_symmetry.space_group_name_H-M   'P 1'
#
loop_
_entity.id
_entity.type
_entity.pdbx_description
1 polymer ?
#
loop_
_entity_poly.entity_id
_entity_poly.type
_entity_poly.pdbx_seq_one_letter_code
_entity_poly.pdbx_strand_id
1 'polypeptide(L)' 'KPCTICTTPRDVLVRCQTDSTGRWHFVCPGTCWRDVSGGRVDGDGEHPDYRYGGMWKNKHEGVSAKRKKK' A
#
# COMPACT_ATOMS: atom_id res chain seq x y z
N LYS A 1 8.83 5.20 6.89
CA LYS A 1 8.69 3.73 7.06
C LYS A 1 9.16 3.07 5.76
N PRO A 2 9.88 1.94 5.77
CA PRO A 2 10.22 1.22 4.55
C PRO A 2 9.06 0.36 4.05
N CYS A 3 9.03 0.11 2.73
CA CYS A 3 8.14 -0.85 2.12
C CYS A 3 8.51 -2.29 2.53
N THR A 4 7.54 -3.15 2.83
CA THR A 4 7.81 -4.56 3.19
C THR A 4 8.41 -5.36 2.03
N ILE A 5 8.10 -5.00 0.77
CA ILE A 5 8.53 -5.75 -0.42
C ILE A 5 9.89 -5.29 -0.93
N CYS A 6 10.01 -4.02 -1.31
CA CYS A 6 11.26 -3.50 -1.88
C CYS A 6 12.18 -2.88 -0.83
N THR A 7 11.82 -2.88 0.46
CA THR A 7 12.55 -2.24 1.57
C THR A 7 12.87 -0.75 1.36
N THR A 8 12.31 -0.14 0.32
CA THR A 8 12.60 1.24 -0.06
C THR A 8 11.81 2.18 0.86
N PRO A 9 12.47 3.15 1.52
CA PRO A 9 11.78 4.19 2.26
C PRO A 9 11.05 5.10 1.27
N ARG A 10 9.74 5.26 1.46
CA ARG A 10 8.93 6.22 0.71
C ARG A 10 8.08 7.04 1.65
N ASP A 11 7.77 8.25 1.23
CA ASP A 11 6.91 9.15 1.97
C ASP A 11 5.42 8.81 1.87
N VAL A 12 5.04 8.07 0.82
CA VAL A 12 3.68 7.53 0.65
C VAL A 12 3.75 6.03 0.46
N LEU A 13 3.02 5.31 1.30
CA LEU A 13 2.84 3.87 1.28
C LEU A 13 1.35 3.55 1.35
N VAL A 14 0.97 2.36 0.92
CA VAL A 14 -0.35 1.77 1.13
C VAL A 14 -0.23 0.84 2.33
N ARG A 15 -1.11 1.01 3.31
CA ARG A 15 -1.27 0.06 4.40
C ARG A 15 -2.29 -0.99 3.95
N CYS A 16 -1.91 -2.25 3.90
CA CYS A 16 -2.81 -3.35 3.55
C CYS A 16 -2.47 -4.61 4.34
N GLN A 17 -3.46 -5.48 4.57
CA GLN A 17 -3.24 -6.86 5.00
C GLN A 17 -3.31 -7.72 3.75
N THR A 18 -2.37 -8.65 3.62
CA THR A 18 -2.25 -9.53 2.45
C THR A 18 -2.38 -11.00 2.85
N ASP A 19 -2.57 -11.25 4.13
CA ASP A 19 -2.54 -12.57 4.73
C ASP A 19 -3.54 -12.65 5.88
N SER A 20 -3.97 -13.87 6.20
CA SER A 20 -4.91 -14.19 7.27
C SER A 20 -4.32 -14.00 8.68
N THR A 21 -3.03 -13.63 8.79
CA THR A 21 -2.41 -13.36 10.11
C THR A 21 -2.88 -12.05 10.71
N GLY A 22 -3.57 -11.20 9.93
CA GLY A 22 -4.07 -9.91 10.37
C GLY A 22 -2.98 -8.84 10.48
N ARG A 23 -1.78 -9.12 9.97
CA ARG A 23 -0.64 -8.19 10.03
C ARG A 23 -0.78 -7.11 8.97
N TRP A 24 -0.50 -5.88 9.38
CA TRP A 24 -0.51 -4.72 8.49
C TRP A 24 0.84 -4.53 7.82
N HIS A 25 0.86 -4.69 6.50
CA HIS A 25 2.01 -4.41 5.66
C HIS A 25 1.94 -3.00 5.09
N PHE A 26 3.10 -2.46 4.75
CA PHE A 26 3.22 -1.16 4.10
C PHE A 26 3.92 -1.35 2.77
N VAL A 27 3.22 -1.05 1.67
CA VAL A 27 3.70 -1.30 0.31
C VAL A 27 3.69 -0.02 -0.52
N CYS A 28 4.55 0.08 -1.53
CA CYS A 28 4.55 1.26 -2.40
C CYS A 28 3.27 1.34 -3.26
N PRO A 29 2.63 2.52 -3.44
CA PRO A 29 1.37 2.72 -4.17
C PRO A 29 1.47 2.56 -5.72
N GLY A 30 2.35 1.69 -6.19
CA GLY A 30 2.58 1.42 -7.61
C GLY A 30 2.91 -0.05 -7.81
N THR A 31 4.18 -0.38 -8.05
CA THR A 31 4.64 -1.75 -8.33
C THR A 31 4.37 -2.72 -7.18
N CYS A 32 4.81 -2.39 -5.95
CA CYS A 32 4.65 -3.30 -4.81
C CYS A 32 3.19 -3.51 -4.40
N TRP A 33 2.37 -2.46 -4.46
CA TRP A 33 0.95 -2.58 -4.18
C TRP A 33 0.23 -3.40 -5.26
N ARG A 34 0.57 -3.18 -6.54
CA ARG A 34 0.07 -4.01 -7.64
C ARG A 34 0.44 -5.48 -7.45
N ASP A 35 1.63 -5.77 -6.96
CA ASP A 35 2.08 -7.14 -6.69
C ASP A 35 1.20 -7.85 -5.65
N VAL A 36 0.88 -7.17 -4.54
CA VAL A 36 0.05 -7.75 -3.46
C VAL A 36 -1.46 -7.69 -3.70
N SER A 37 -1.91 -6.76 -4.53
CA SER A 37 -3.33 -6.53 -4.83
C SER A 37 -3.75 -7.17 -6.15
N GLY A 38 -2.85 -7.89 -6.83
CA GLY A 38 -3.06 -8.40 -8.19
C GLY A 38 -3.18 -7.32 -9.27
N GLY A 39 -2.93 -6.05 -8.93
CA GLY A 39 -3.10 -4.89 -9.82
C GLY A 39 -4.52 -4.35 -9.92
N ARG A 40 -5.40 -4.80 -9.03
CA ARG A 40 -6.79 -4.35 -8.97
C ARG A 40 -7.06 -3.68 -7.63
N VAL A 41 -7.63 -2.47 -7.66
CA VAL A 41 -8.02 -1.70 -6.46
C VAL A 41 -8.97 -2.48 -5.55
N ASP A 42 -9.83 -3.31 -6.15
CA ASP A 42 -10.90 -4.03 -5.46
C ASP A 42 -10.55 -5.47 -5.08
N GLY A 43 -9.30 -5.88 -5.30
CA GLY A 43 -8.91 -7.28 -5.17
C GLY A 43 -9.57 -8.13 -6.25
N ASP A 44 -8.81 -9.02 -6.86
CA ASP A 44 -9.44 -10.16 -7.51
C ASP A 44 -9.96 -11.10 -6.40
N GLY A 45 -11.01 -11.87 -6.67
CA GLY A 45 -11.61 -12.83 -5.72
C GLY A 45 -10.65 -13.91 -5.21
N GLU A 46 -9.36 -13.85 -5.61
CA GLU A 46 -8.24 -14.67 -5.17
C GLU A 46 -7.64 -14.24 -3.82
N HIS A 47 -7.97 -13.05 -3.29
CA HIS A 47 -7.47 -12.61 -1.98
C HIS A 47 -8.60 -12.33 -0.97
N PRO A 48 -9.27 -13.37 -0.43
CA PRO A 48 -10.34 -13.19 0.57
C PRO A 48 -9.85 -12.48 1.84
N ASP A 49 -8.57 -12.61 2.18
CA ASP A 49 -7.95 -11.99 3.35
C ASP A 49 -7.36 -10.59 3.09
N TYR A 50 -7.42 -10.10 1.85
CA TYR A 50 -6.87 -8.78 1.55
C TYR A 50 -7.72 -7.67 2.16
N ARG A 51 -7.13 -6.89 3.06
CA ARG A 51 -7.78 -5.73 3.68
C ARG A 51 -7.02 -4.45 3.38
N TYR A 52 -7.68 -3.53 2.69
CA TYR A 52 -7.15 -2.19 2.48
C TYR A 52 -7.24 -1.36 3.77
N GLY A 53 -6.09 -0.87 4.25
CA GLY A 53 -5.93 -0.09 5.48
C GLY A 53 -5.70 1.41 5.26
N GLY A 54 -5.84 1.89 4.03
CA GLY A 54 -5.65 3.30 3.66
C GLY A 54 -4.22 3.65 3.24
N MET A 55 -4.06 4.88 2.75
CA MET A 55 -2.74 5.43 2.45
C MET A 55 -2.04 5.88 3.74
N TRP A 56 -0.83 5.39 3.93
CA TRP A 56 0.08 5.82 4.96
C TRP A 56 1.06 6.86 4.43
N LYS A 57 1.12 8.01 5.09
CA LYS A 57 2.05 9.09 4.74
C LYS A 57 3.05 9.28 5.88
N ASN A 58 4.31 9.44 5.52
CA ASN A 58 5.35 9.77 6.48
C ASN A 58 5.08 11.20 7.00
N LYS A 59 4.96 11.37 8.33
CA LYS A 59 4.59 12.64 8.98
C LYS A 59 5.72 13.69 8.97
N HIS A 60 6.87 13.39 8.34
CA HIS A 60 7.89 14.38 8.04
C HIS A 60 7.36 15.31 6.95
N GLU A 61 6.93 16.48 7.41
CA GLU A 61 6.79 17.76 6.70
C GLU A 61 6.68 17.69 5.17
N GLY A 62 5.44 17.67 4.64
CA GLY A 62 5.19 18.14 3.28
C GLY A 62 4.53 17.18 2.28
N VAL A 63 4.30 15.91 2.61
CA VAL A 63 3.81 14.95 1.59
C VAL A 63 2.29 14.93 1.49
N SER A 64 1.76 15.97 0.84
CA SER A 64 0.36 16.03 0.42
C SER A 64 0.13 15.04 -0.74
N ALA A 65 -0.62 13.95 -0.53
CA ALA A 65 -1.10 13.10 -1.64
C ALA A 65 -2.20 13.83 -2.44
N LYS A 66 -1.85 14.96 -3.05
CA LYS A 66 -2.66 15.59 -4.08
C LYS A 66 -2.51 14.73 -5.33
N ARG A 67 -3.59 14.05 -5.72
CA ARG A 67 -3.74 13.55 -7.10
C ARG A 67 -3.56 14.77 -8.01
N LYS A 68 -2.47 14.84 -8.79
CA LYS A 68 -2.42 15.80 -9.91
C LYS A 68 -3.50 15.36 -10.90
N LYS A 69 -4.64 16.06 -10.92
CA LYS A 69 -5.51 16.07 -12.10
C LYS A 69 -4.70 16.71 -13.23
N LYS A 70 -4.47 15.96 -14.31
CA LYS A 70 -4.18 16.55 -15.61
C LYS A 70 -5.47 17.12 -16.17
#